data_AF-A0A2X3F1D5-F1
#
_entry.id   AF-A0A2X3F1D5-F1
#
_cell.length_a   1.000
_cell.length_b   1.000
_cell.length_c   1.000
_cell.angle_alpha   90.00
_cell.angle_beta   90.00
_cell.angle_gamma   90.00
#
_symmetry.space_group_name_H-M   'P 1'
#
loop_
_entity.id
_entity.type
_entity.pdbx_description
1 polymer ?
#
loop_
_entity_poly.entity_id
_entity_poly.type
_entity_poly.pdbx_seq_one_letter_code
_entity_poly.pdbx_strand_id
1 'polypeptide(L)'
;MAVFDLRESMRNGGGPACLRLRVVLNEAERQAVNAHSLMNDERYQQLTAWVEKHYRDRLHARDLADPQLLREVYQALDELTQILRLGAVYDFQR
;
A
#
# COMPACT_ATOMS: atom_id res chain seq x y z
N MET A 1 -4.32 15.75 21.44
CA MET A 1 -3.79 15.71 20.05
C MET A 1 -3.22 14.32 19.84
N ALA A 2 -3.71 13.56 18.86
CA ALA A 2 -3.05 12.30 18.51
C ALA A 2 -1.77 12.63 17.73
N VAL A 3 -0.63 12.12 18.19
CA VAL A 3 0.67 12.29 17.52
C VAL A 3 1.05 10.95 16.92
N PHE A 4 1.40 10.94 15.64
CA PHE A 4 1.85 9.75 14.93
C PHE A 4 3.28 9.96 14.45
N ASP A 5 4.12 8.94 14.61
CA ASP A 5 5.46 8.92 14.06
C ASP A 5 5.41 8.56 12.57
N LEU A 6 5.70 9.55 11.71
CA LEU A 6 5.72 9.43 10.26
C LEU A 6 7.09 9.83 9.69
N ARG A 7 8.18 9.57 10.44
CA ARG A 7 9.56 10.01 10.09
C ARG A 7 9.92 9.80 8.62
N GLU A 8 9.67 8.62 8.06
CA GLU A 8 10.07 8.31 6.68
C GLU A 8 9.29 9.13 5.64
N SER A 9 8.00 9.36 5.84
CA SER A 9 7.22 10.21 4.93
C SER A 9 7.61 11.69 5.09
N MET A 10 7.77 12.14 6.32
CA MET A 10 8.16 13.52 6.65
C MET A 10 9.54 13.89 6.07
N ARG A 11 10.49 12.94 6.02
CA ARG A 11 11.80 13.13 5.36
C ARG A 11 11.68 13.45 3.87
N ASN A 12 10.61 12.99 3.23
CA ASN A 12 10.27 13.29 1.84
C ASN A 12 9.17 14.37 1.71
N GLY A 13 8.88 15.11 2.78
CA GLY A 13 7.90 16.21 2.79
C GLY A 13 6.44 15.78 2.94
N GLY A 14 6.16 14.50 3.21
CA GLY A 14 4.82 13.96 3.39
C GLY A 14 4.36 13.98 4.84
N GLY A 15 3.53 14.96 5.21
CA GLY A 15 2.86 14.96 6.51
C GLY A 15 1.62 14.06 6.55
N PRO A 16 0.94 13.92 7.71
CA PRO A 16 -0.27 13.11 7.85
C PRO A 16 -1.36 13.46 6.83
N ALA A 17 -1.50 14.74 6.46
CA ALA A 17 -2.48 15.17 5.47
C ALA A 17 -2.12 14.77 4.03
N CYS A 18 -0.83 14.63 3.72
CA CYS A 18 -0.33 14.25 2.40
C CYS A 18 -0.57 12.76 2.10
N LEU A 19 -0.69 11.93 3.14
CA LEU A 19 -0.90 10.48 3.03
C LEU A 19 -2.39 10.08 2.91
N ARG A 20 -3.31 11.04 2.77
CA ARG A 20 -4.74 10.74 2.68
C ARG A 20 -5.47 11.57 1.64
N LEU A 21 -6.44 10.94 1.00
CA LEU A 21 -7.45 11.61 0.21
C LEU A 21 -8.77 11.63 1.00
N ARG A 22 -9.37 12.81 1.17
CA ARG A 22 -10.73 12.92 1.76
C ARG A 22 -11.74 12.78 0.64
N VAL A 23 -12.62 11.78 0.76
CA VAL A 23 -13.74 11.56 -0.14
C VAL A 23 -14.99 11.50 0.72
N VAL A 24 -15.94 12.40 0.46
CA VAL A 24 -17.25 12.38 1.14
C VAL A 24 -18.16 11.44 0.36
N LEU A 25 -18.81 10.51 1.06
CA LEU A 25 -19.68 9.50 0.47
C LEU A 25 -20.99 9.45 1.26
N ASN A 26 -22.10 9.31 0.55
CA ASN A 26 -23.36 8.87 1.15
C ASN A 26 -23.36 7.33 1.33
N GLU A 27 -24.42 6.78 1.93
CA GLU A 27 -24.47 5.34 2.25
C GLU A 27 -24.46 4.45 1.00
N ALA A 28 -25.18 4.84 -0.06
CA ALA A 28 -25.20 4.07 -1.31
C ALA A 28 -23.82 4.10 -2.01
N GLU A 29 -23.17 5.26 -2.03
CA GLU A 29 -21.81 5.41 -2.57
C GLU A 29 -20.80 4.60 -1.75
N ARG A 30 -20.92 4.61 -0.42
CA ARG A 30 -20.10 3.81 0.48
C ARG A 30 -20.27 2.31 0.24
N GLN A 31 -21.48 1.84 -0.04
CA GLN A 31 -21.74 0.44 -0.37
C GLN A 31 -21.21 0.05 -1.75
N ALA A 32 -21.09 1.01 -2.67
CA ALA A 32 -20.55 0.79 -4.00
C ALA A 32 -19.01 0.78 -4.07
N VAL A 33 -18.30 1.20 -3.01
CA VAL A 33 -16.84 1.12 -2.98
C VAL A 33 -16.38 -0.33 -2.91
N ASN A 34 -15.16 -0.60 -3.38
CA ASN A 34 -14.54 -1.90 -3.15
C ASN A 34 -14.34 -2.13 -1.65
N ALA A 35 -15.15 -3.02 -1.05
CA ALA A 35 -15.07 -3.33 0.37
C ALA A 35 -13.69 -3.85 0.81
N HIS A 36 -12.90 -4.42 -0.12
CA HIS A 36 -11.56 -4.90 0.16
C HIS A 36 -10.50 -3.80 0.26
N SER A 37 -10.81 -2.55 -0.12
CA SER A 37 -9.94 -1.39 0.12
C SER A 37 -10.27 -0.64 1.42
N LEU A 38 -11.37 -0.98 2.09
CA LEU A 38 -11.73 -0.40 3.37
C LEU A 38 -10.92 -1.05 4.51
N MET A 39 -10.45 -0.22 5.44
CA MET A 39 -9.66 -0.67 6.57
C MET A 39 -10.54 -1.30 7.65
N ASN A 40 -10.10 -2.45 8.15
CA ASN A 40 -10.61 -3.14 9.33
C ASN A 40 -9.44 -3.95 9.96
N ASP A 41 -9.67 -4.63 11.09
CA ASP A 41 -8.61 -5.36 11.80
C ASP A 41 -7.99 -6.48 10.97
N GLU A 42 -8.81 -7.22 10.22
CA GLU A 42 -8.35 -8.29 9.32
C GLU A 42 -7.45 -7.72 8.21
N ARG A 43 -7.88 -6.64 7.57
CA ARG A 43 -7.14 -5.96 6.50
C ARG A 43 -5.83 -5.40 7.03
N TYR A 44 -5.84 -4.82 8.22
CA TYR A 44 -4.65 -4.32 8.87
C TYR A 44 -3.62 -5.44 9.09
N GLN A 45 -4.05 -6.59 9.62
CA GLN A 45 -3.17 -7.74 9.83
C GLN A 45 -2.63 -8.30 8.51
N GLN A 46 -3.48 -8.47 7.50
CA GLN A 46 -3.08 -8.94 6.17
C GLN A 46 -2.03 -8.02 5.52
N LEU A 47 -2.27 -6.71 5.55
CA LEU A 47 -1.34 -5.74 4.96
C LEU A 47 -0.04 -5.67 5.75
N THR A 48 -0.08 -5.77 7.09
CA THR A 48 1.13 -5.78 7.92
C THR A 48 1.99 -7.00 7.62
N ALA A 49 1.40 -8.19 7.59
CA ALA A 49 2.11 -9.42 7.25
C ALA A 49 2.67 -9.39 5.81
N TRP A 50 1.93 -8.80 4.86
CA TRP A 50 2.40 -8.60 3.50
C TRP A 50 3.60 -7.64 3.44
N VAL A 51 3.58 -6.54 4.21
CA VAL A 51 4.74 -5.63 4.34
C VAL A 51 5.93 -6.38 4.94
N GLU A 52 5.76 -7.08 6.05
CA GLU A 52 6.83 -7.84 6.72
C GLU A 52 7.46 -8.91 5.82
N LYS A 53 6.66 -9.50 4.92
CA LYS A 53 7.14 -10.50 3.95
C LYS A 53 7.97 -9.89 2.82
N HIS A 54 7.60 -8.70 2.31
CA HIS A 54 8.10 -8.18 1.03
C HIS A 54 9.02 -6.96 1.15
N TYR A 55 8.93 -6.18 2.23
CA TYR A 55 9.68 -4.93 2.35
C TYR A 55 11.07 -5.20 2.92
N ARG A 56 12.08 -4.57 2.32
CA ARG A 56 13.45 -4.56 2.85
C ARG A 56 13.54 -3.52 3.97
N ASP A 57 14.26 -3.85 5.05
CA ASP A 57 14.54 -2.89 6.14
C ASP A 57 15.43 -1.70 5.70
N ARG A 58 16.15 -1.85 4.58
CA ARG A 58 17.01 -0.83 3.99
C ARG A 58 16.95 -0.89 2.47
N LEU A 59 16.92 0.29 1.85
CA LEU A 59 16.98 0.45 0.40
C LEU A 59 17.81 1.69 0.05
N HIS A 60 18.80 1.52 -0.82
CA HIS A 60 19.64 2.59 -1.35
C HIS A 60 19.43 2.75 -2.86
N ALA A 61 19.77 3.92 -3.40
CA ALA A 61 19.59 4.21 -4.83
C ALA A 61 20.29 3.20 -5.76
N ARG A 62 21.45 2.65 -5.35
CA ARG A 62 22.17 1.62 -6.11
C ARG A 62 21.43 0.28 -6.18
N ASP A 63 20.59 -0.01 -5.19
CA ASP A 63 19.84 -1.27 -5.13
C ASP A 63 18.71 -1.28 -6.17
N LEU A 64 18.33 -0.12 -6.69
CA LEU A 64 17.37 0.00 -7.80
C LEU A 64 17.89 -0.62 -9.11
N ALA A 65 19.21 -0.81 -9.23
CA ALA A 65 19.81 -1.49 -10.38
C ALA A 65 19.76 -3.02 -10.25
N ASP A 66 19.36 -3.57 -9.10
CA ASP A 66 19.28 -5.00 -8.85
C ASP A 66 18.03 -5.62 -9.53
N PRO A 67 18.18 -6.51 -10.52
CA PRO A 67 17.03 -7.17 -11.16
C PRO A 67 16.21 -8.03 -10.19
N GLN A 68 16.79 -8.46 -9.08
CA GLN A 68 16.08 -9.20 -8.04
C GLN A 68 15.00 -8.34 -7.38
N LEU A 69 15.29 -7.05 -7.12
CA LEU A 69 14.32 -6.11 -6.55
C LEU A 69 13.09 -5.98 -7.45
N LEU A 70 13.26 -5.93 -8.77
CA LEU A 70 12.15 -5.83 -9.70
C LEU A 70 11.21 -7.04 -9.60
N ARG A 71 11.76 -8.25 -9.51
CA ARG A 71 10.99 -9.49 -9.36
C ARG A 71 10.21 -9.52 -8.05
N GLU A 72 10.86 -9.11 -6.95
CA GLU A 72 10.24 -8.98 -5.63
C GLU A 72 9.07 -7.99 -5.66
N VAL A 73 9.26 -6.83 -6.29
CA VAL A 73 8.20 -5.82 -6.43
C VAL A 73 7.01 -6.35 -7.23
N TYR A 74 7.25 -7.02 -8.36
CA TYR A 74 6.15 -7.58 -9.16
C TYR A 74 5.38 -8.65 -8.41
N GLN A 75 6.07 -9.55 -7.71
CA GLN A 75 5.41 -10.54 -6.86
C GLN A 75 4.59 -9.87 -5.74
N ALA A 76 5.18 -8.89 -5.06
CA ALA A 76 4.51 -8.18 -3.97
C ALA A 76 3.25 -7.47 -4.48
N LEU A 77 3.33 -6.75 -5.60
CA LEU A 77 2.19 -6.06 -6.21
C LEU A 77 1.12 -7.05 -6.68
N ASP A 78 1.50 -8.18 -7.26
CA ASP A 78 0.53 -9.20 -7.65
C ASP A 78 -0.25 -9.73 -6.44
N GLU A 79 0.45 -10.13 -5.37
CA GLU A 79 -0.17 -10.55 -4.11
C GLU A 79 -1.06 -9.44 -3.50
N LEU A 80 -0.64 -8.17 -3.56
CA LEU A 80 -1.43 -7.04 -3.04
C LEU A 80 -2.73 -6.84 -3.82
N THR A 81 -2.70 -6.96 -5.15
CA THR A 81 -3.94 -6.83 -5.96
C THR A 81 -4.92 -7.96 -5.67
N GLN A 82 -4.45 -9.15 -5.31
CA GLN A 82 -5.29 -10.26 -4.86
C GLN A 82 -5.90 -9.97 -3.47
N ILE A 83 -5.10 -9.48 -2.51
CA ILE A 83 -5.57 -9.06 -1.18
C ILE A 83 -6.69 -8.03 -1.33
N LEU A 84 -6.47 -7.00 -2.14
CA LEU A 84 -7.39 -5.88 -2.34
C LEU A 84 -8.47 -6.13 -3.41
N ARG A 85 -8.48 -7.31 -4.06
CA ARG A 85 -9.39 -7.68 -5.15
C ARG A 85 -9.52 -6.62 -6.25
N LEU A 86 -8.37 -6.13 -6.74
CA LEU A 86 -8.33 -5.08 -7.76
C LEU A 86 -8.30 -5.64 -9.20
N GLY A 87 -8.05 -6.94 -9.36
CA GLY A 87 -7.76 -7.54 -10.66
C GLY A 87 -6.42 -7.06 -11.22
N ALA A 88 -6.22 -7.25 -12.54
CA ALA A 88 -5.00 -6.86 -13.26
C ALA A 88 -4.96 -5.35 -13.53
N VAL A 89 -4.63 -4.57 -12.49
CA VAL A 89 -4.56 -3.11 -12.56
C VAL A 89 -3.18 -2.62 -13.05
N TYR A 90 -2.12 -3.39 -12.81
CA TYR A 90 -0.77 -3.07 -13.26
C TYR A 90 -0.49 -3.65 -14.64
N ASP A 91 0.33 -2.96 -15.43
CA ASP A 91 0.63 -3.36 -16.82
C ASP A 91 1.34 -4.71 -16.92
N PHE A 92 2.18 -5.08 -15.94
CA PHE A 92 2.88 -6.37 -15.94
C PHE A 92 1.96 -7.59 -15.70
N GLN A 93 0.71 -7.36 -15.29
CA GLN A 93 -0.29 -8.40 -15.04
C GLN A 93 -1.14 -8.73 -16.27
N ARG A 94 -0.90 -8.07 -17.40
CA ARG A 94 -1.67 -8.20 -18.65
C ARG A 94 -0.95 -9.06 -19.68
#